data_AF-A0A7Y2AQN7-F1
#
_entry.id   AF-A0A7Y2AQN7-F1
#
_cell.length_a   1.000
_cell.length_b   1.000
_cell.length_c   1.000
_cell.angle_alpha   90.00
_cell.angle_beta   90.00
_cell.angle_gamma   90.00
#
_symmetry.space_group_name_H-M   'P 1'
#
loop_
_entity.id
_entity.type
_entity.pdbx_description
1 polymer ?
#
loop_
_entity_poly.entity_id
_entity_poly.type
_entity_poly.pdbx_seq_one_letter_code
_entity_poly.pdbx_strand_id
1 'polypeptide(L)'
;MRKIILSIVGILVIVLGFFLSQQIVNSKTRPKPKVEKVVKTVFTQTVTNGTVAIVVPANGNLVAKRRVELFAEVQGVFKKGNKLFKAGQPYRAGETIIRIDASEYYASVQSAKSNLYNLITS
;
A
#
# COMPACT_ATOMS: atom_id res chain seq x y z
N MET A 1 72.28 63.58 -62.36
CA MET A 1 72.13 62.88 -61.05
C MET A 1 70.74 63.01 -60.40
N ARG A 2 70.02 64.16 -60.49
CA ARG A 2 68.69 64.35 -59.88
C ARG A 2 67.58 63.38 -60.33
N LYS A 3 67.51 63.02 -61.63
CA LYS A 3 66.44 62.17 -62.19
C LYS A 3 66.49 60.71 -61.71
N ILE A 4 67.70 60.19 -61.41
CA ILE A 4 67.90 58.81 -60.95
C ILE A 4 67.44 58.65 -59.50
N ILE A 5 67.76 59.63 -58.64
CA ILE A 5 67.34 59.64 -57.22
C ILE A 5 65.81 59.66 -57.10
N LEU A 6 65.14 60.49 -57.89
CA LEU A 6 63.67 60.55 -57.93
C LEU A 6 63.04 59.21 -58.39
N SER A 7 63.66 58.52 -59.35
CA SER A 7 63.16 57.23 -59.83
C SER A 7 63.35 56.11 -58.79
N ILE A 8 64.46 56.11 -58.05
CA ILE A 8 64.72 55.14 -56.98
C ILE A 8 63.75 55.34 -55.82
N VAL A 9 63.51 56.60 -55.41
CA VAL A 9 62.54 56.92 -54.35
C VAL A 9 61.12 56.51 -54.75
N GLY A 10 60.73 56.74 -56.01
CA GLY A 10 59.43 56.29 -56.51
C GLY A 10 59.25 54.77 -56.43
N ILE A 11 60.27 54.01 -56.83
CA ILE A 11 60.25 52.54 -56.73
C ILE A 11 60.16 52.10 -55.26
N LEU A 12 60.90 52.77 -54.37
CA LEU A 12 60.94 52.42 -52.94
C LEU A 12 59.57 52.62 -52.28
N VAL A 13 58.85 53.69 -52.63
CA VAL A 13 57.48 53.95 -52.12
C VAL A 13 56.49 52.87 -52.59
N ILE A 14 56.59 52.41 -53.84
CA ILE A 14 55.71 51.35 -54.38
C ILE A 14 55.95 50.03 -53.64
N VAL A 15 57.22 49.66 -53.41
CA VAL A 15 57.58 48.44 -52.68
C VAL A 15 57.10 48.51 -51.23
N LEU A 16 57.26 49.66 -50.57
CA LEU A 16 56.79 49.86 -49.19
C LEU A 16 55.26 49.74 -49.10
N GLY A 17 54.53 50.34 -50.05
CA GLY A 17 53.08 50.29 -50.11
C GLY A 17 52.55 48.86 -50.31
N PHE A 18 53.20 48.08 -51.17
CA PHE A 18 52.85 46.68 -51.38
C PHE A 18 53.02 45.84 -50.11
N PHE A 19 54.12 46.03 -49.40
CA PHE A 19 54.41 45.29 -48.17
C PHE A 19 53.41 45.61 -47.05
N LEU A 20 53.10 46.89 -46.85
CA LEU A 20 52.11 47.34 -45.86
C LEU A 20 50.70 46.83 -46.17
N SER A 21 50.30 46.83 -47.45
CA SER A 21 49.00 46.30 -47.87
C SER A 21 48.87 44.81 -47.55
N GLN A 22 49.92 44.04 -47.85
CA GLN A 22 49.92 42.60 -47.60
C GLN A 22 49.86 42.27 -46.10
N GLN A 23 50.51 43.08 -45.25
CA GLN A 23 50.43 42.93 -43.79
C GLN A 23 49.02 43.23 -43.23
N ILE A 24 48.30 44.22 -43.79
CA ILE A 24 46.94 44.57 -43.37
C ILE A 24 45.91 43.53 -43.83
N VAL A 25 46.10 42.93 -45.00
CA VAL A 25 45.21 41.87 -45.50
C VAL A 25 45.38 40.59 -44.67
N ASN A 26 46.62 40.23 -44.34
CA ASN A 26 46.90 39.02 -43.56
C ASN A 26 46.50 39.15 -42.08
N SER A 27 46.34 40.36 -41.53
CA SER A 27 45.89 40.57 -40.15
C SER A 27 44.37 40.50 -39.96
N LYS A 28 43.59 40.28 -41.04
CA LYS A 28 42.14 40.08 -40.95
C LYS A 28 41.78 38.65 -40.55
N THR A 29 42.01 38.29 -39.30
CA THR A 29 41.39 37.11 -38.68
C THR A 29 39.97 37.47 -38.23
N ARG A 30 38.96 37.20 -39.07
CA ARG A 30 37.56 37.23 -38.65
C ARG A 30 37.21 35.86 -38.03
N PRO A 31 37.11 35.72 -36.69
CA PRO A 31 36.66 34.47 -36.11
C PRO A 31 35.22 34.21 -36.55
N LYS A 32 34.97 33.05 -37.16
CA LYS A 32 33.61 32.63 -37.53
C LYS A 32 32.82 32.45 -36.22
N PRO A 33 31.63 33.08 -36.07
CA PRO A 33 30.82 32.87 -34.88
C PRO A 33 30.45 31.40 -34.79
N LYS A 34 30.84 30.74 -33.68
CA LYS A 34 30.36 29.39 -33.37
C LYS A 34 28.91 29.53 -32.96
N VAL A 35 28.01 28.95 -33.75
CA VAL A 35 26.58 28.90 -33.42
C VAL A 35 26.43 28.00 -32.19
N GLU A 36 26.03 28.59 -31.07
CA GLU A 36 25.70 27.82 -29.87
C GLU A 36 24.45 26.99 -30.13
N LYS A 37 24.58 25.65 -30.05
CA LYS A 37 23.42 24.77 -30.14
C LYS A 37 22.60 24.94 -28.86
N VAL A 38 21.44 25.58 -28.99
CA VAL A 38 20.44 25.68 -27.93
C VAL A 38 19.76 24.32 -27.77
N VAL A 39 20.30 23.47 -26.91
CA VAL A 39 19.62 22.26 -26.45
C VAL A 39 18.64 22.66 -25.36
N LYS A 40 17.36 22.70 -25.71
CA LYS A 40 16.27 22.94 -24.77
C LYS A 40 16.06 21.66 -23.96
N THR A 41 16.48 21.68 -22.70
CA THR A 41 16.21 20.59 -21.76
C THR A 41 14.71 20.51 -21.51
N VAL A 42 14.12 19.35 -21.76
CA VAL A 42 12.73 19.05 -21.42
C VAL A 42 12.71 17.99 -20.34
N PHE A 43 11.84 18.15 -19.34
CA PHE A 43 11.67 17.17 -18.28
C PHE A 43 10.68 16.10 -18.76
N THR A 44 11.13 14.86 -18.82
CA THR A 44 10.29 13.71 -19.17
C THR A 44 10.25 12.74 -18.00
N GLN A 45 9.05 12.27 -17.65
CA GLN A 45 8.87 11.18 -16.71
C GLN A 45 8.59 9.90 -17.48
N THR A 46 9.33 8.83 -17.18
CA THR A 46 9.07 7.52 -17.78
C THR A 46 7.96 6.84 -16.99
N VAL A 47 6.84 6.54 -17.65
CA VAL A 47 5.71 5.82 -17.06
C VAL A 47 5.93 4.32 -17.27
N THR A 48 5.76 3.54 -16.20
CA THR A 48 5.75 2.07 -16.27
C THR A 48 4.35 1.58 -15.92
N ASN A 49 3.81 0.67 -16.71
CA ASN A 49 2.48 0.11 -16.47
C ASN A 49 2.57 -0.94 -15.36
N GLY A 50 1.74 -0.78 -14.33
CA GLY A 50 1.58 -1.75 -13.26
C GLY A 50 0.10 -2.04 -13.03
N THR A 51 -0.20 -3.21 -12.46
CA THR A 51 -1.57 -3.55 -12.08
C THR A 51 -1.92 -2.86 -10.77
N VAL A 52 -2.99 -2.06 -10.76
CA VAL A 52 -3.50 -1.40 -9.56
C VAL A 52 -4.67 -2.22 -9.02
N ALA A 53 -4.50 -2.79 -7.81
CA ALA A 53 -5.59 -3.49 -7.15
C ALA A 53 -6.63 -2.49 -6.63
N ILE A 54 -7.88 -2.64 -7.05
CA ILE A 54 -9.00 -1.85 -6.55
C ILE A 54 -9.56 -2.56 -5.32
N VAL A 55 -9.30 -2.01 -4.12
CA VAL A 55 -9.88 -2.51 -2.87
C VAL A 55 -11.16 -1.74 -2.60
N VAL A 56 -12.30 -2.42 -2.66
CA VAL A 56 -13.59 -1.84 -2.29
C VAL A 56 -13.92 -2.24 -0.85
N PRO A 57 -13.89 -1.30 0.12
CA PRO A 57 -14.24 -1.62 1.50
C PRO A 57 -15.73 -1.90 1.60
N ALA A 58 -16.08 -3.07 2.14
CA ALA A 58 -17.45 -3.43 2.46
C ALA A 58 -17.68 -3.26 3.97
N ASN A 59 -18.80 -2.64 4.34
CA ASN A 59 -19.22 -2.50 5.73
C ASN A 59 -20.36 -3.48 6.02
N GLY A 60 -20.39 -4.01 7.24
CA GLY A 60 -21.45 -4.91 7.69
C GLY A 60 -21.42 -5.14 9.19
N ASN A 61 -22.50 -5.67 9.74
CA ASN A 61 -22.59 -5.99 11.15
C ASN A 61 -22.00 -7.38 11.43
N LEU A 62 -21.23 -7.49 12.51
CA LEU A 62 -20.69 -8.76 12.97
C LEU A 62 -21.73 -9.50 13.82
N VAL A 63 -21.84 -10.81 13.60
CA VAL A 63 -22.65 -11.71 14.43
C VAL A 63 -21.75 -12.80 15.01
N ALA A 64 -22.13 -13.33 16.17
CA ALA A 64 -21.39 -14.41 16.79
C ALA A 64 -21.38 -15.64 15.87
N LYS A 65 -20.20 -16.24 15.66
CA LYS A 65 -20.04 -17.45 14.84
C LYS A 65 -20.89 -18.62 15.33
N ARG A 66 -21.12 -18.71 16.64
CA ARG A 66 -21.96 -19.72 17.30
C ARG A 66 -22.84 -19.04 18.34
N ARG A 67 -24.13 -18.95 18.05
CA ARG A 67 -25.16 -18.50 18.99
C ARG A 67 -25.95 -19.72 19.43
N VAL A 68 -26.09 -19.90 20.74
CA VAL A 68 -26.88 -20.98 21.33
C VAL A 68 -27.91 -20.37 22.27
N GLU A 69 -29.09 -20.97 22.29
CA GLU A 69 -30.16 -20.65 23.23
C GLU A 69 -30.28 -21.80 24.21
N LEU A 70 -30.46 -21.48 25.49
CA LEU A 70 -30.50 -22.47 26.56
C LEU A 70 -31.95 -22.71 26.94
N PHE A 71 -32.35 -23.97 26.90
CA PHE A 71 -33.65 -24.43 27.36
C PHE A 71 -33.44 -25.42 28.50
N ALA A 72 -34.35 -25.41 29.48
CA ALA A 72 -34.35 -26.41 30.52
C ALA A 72 -35.00 -27.68 29.98
N GLU A 73 -34.32 -28.82 30.12
CA GLU A 73 -34.89 -30.13 29.76
C GLU A 73 -35.98 -30.56 30.74
N VAL A 74 -35.91 -30.10 31.99
CA VAL A 74 -36.81 -30.49 33.08
C VAL A 74 -37.28 -29.26 33.85
N GLN A 75 -38.48 -29.36 34.42
CA GLN A 75 -39.01 -28.38 35.35
C GLN A 75 -38.45 -28.63 36.75
N GLY A 76 -38.27 -27.57 37.53
CA GLY A 76 -37.77 -27.67 38.90
C GLY A 76 -37.26 -26.36 39.47
N VAL A 77 -36.67 -26.43 40.66
CA VAL A 77 -36.16 -25.26 41.39
C VAL A 77 -34.70 -25.00 41.06
N PHE A 78 -34.36 -23.73 40.83
CA PHE A 78 -32.98 -23.30 40.59
C PHE A 78 -32.08 -23.58 41.80
N LYS A 79 -31.01 -24.35 41.61
CA LYS A 79 -29.95 -24.58 42.59
C LYS A 79 -28.71 -23.77 42.20
N LYS A 80 -28.11 -23.11 43.18
CA LYS A 80 -26.85 -22.40 43.00
C LYS A 80 -25.77 -23.38 42.51
N GLY A 81 -25.03 -22.96 41.48
CA GLY A 81 -23.84 -23.65 40.98
C GLY A 81 -22.55 -22.97 41.45
N ASN A 82 -21.42 -23.39 40.86
CA ASN A 82 -20.10 -22.82 41.17
C ASN A 82 -19.95 -21.36 40.70
N LYS A 83 -20.74 -20.95 39.69
CA LYS A 83 -20.78 -19.60 39.16
C LYS A 83 -22.19 -19.01 39.31
N LEU A 84 -22.26 -17.70 39.47
CA LEU A 84 -23.52 -16.97 39.48
C LEU A 84 -24.08 -16.91 38.06
N PHE A 85 -25.34 -17.31 37.91
CA PHE A 85 -26.06 -17.15 36.65
C PHE A 85 -26.46 -15.68 36.46
N LYS A 86 -25.58 -14.92 35.80
CA LYS A 86 -25.76 -13.49 35.50
C LYS A 86 -25.31 -13.17 34.08
N ALA A 87 -25.85 -12.09 33.52
CA ALA A 87 -25.44 -11.61 32.21
C ALA A 87 -23.92 -11.31 32.18
N GLY A 88 -23.27 -11.68 31.07
CA GLY A 88 -21.83 -11.49 30.88
C GLY A 88 -20.93 -12.51 31.60
N GLN A 89 -21.48 -13.53 32.26
CA GLN A 89 -20.68 -14.58 32.89
C GLN A 89 -20.13 -15.57 31.84
N PRO A 90 -18.80 -15.77 31.74
CA PRO A 90 -18.23 -16.76 30.84
C PRO A 90 -18.27 -18.19 31.43
N TYR A 91 -18.53 -19.16 30.55
CA TYR A 91 -18.55 -20.59 30.85
C TYR A 91 -17.61 -21.34 29.91
N ARG A 92 -16.98 -22.41 30.40
CA ARG A 92 -16.17 -23.33 29.58
C ARG A 92 -17.04 -24.46 29.05
N ALA A 93 -16.59 -25.12 27.99
CA ALA A 93 -17.24 -26.35 27.52
C ALA A 93 -17.28 -27.39 28.65
N GLY A 94 -18.46 -27.99 28.86
CA GLY A 94 -18.70 -28.97 29.94
C GLY A 94 -18.98 -28.36 31.32
N GLU A 95 -18.90 -27.03 31.46
CA GLU A 95 -19.22 -26.38 32.73
C GLU A 95 -20.73 -26.24 32.92
N THR A 96 -21.22 -26.59 34.12
CA THR A 96 -22.64 -26.45 34.45
C THR A 96 -23.03 -24.98 34.58
N ILE A 97 -23.95 -24.54 33.74
CA ILE A 97 -24.49 -23.17 33.73
C ILE A 97 -25.54 -23.00 34.84
N ILE A 98 -26.52 -23.90 34.87
CA ILE A 98 -27.61 -23.93 35.83
C ILE A 98 -27.76 -25.35 36.35
N ARG A 99 -27.94 -25.51 37.66
CA ARG A 99 -28.36 -26.78 38.26
C ARG A 99 -29.82 -26.68 38.65
N ILE A 100 -30.63 -27.64 38.24
CA ILE A 100 -32.07 -27.67 38.55
C ILE A 100 -32.32 -28.83 39.52
N ASP A 101 -33.14 -28.58 40.53
CA ASP A 101 -33.68 -29.65 41.37
C ASP A 101 -34.81 -30.38 40.64
N ALA A 102 -34.50 -31.55 40.09
CA ALA A 102 -35.40 -32.33 39.26
C ALA A 102 -35.98 -33.55 40.00
N SER A 103 -36.25 -33.42 41.30
CA SER A 103 -36.73 -34.52 42.14
C SER A 103 -38.01 -35.18 41.60
N GLU A 104 -38.93 -34.39 41.08
CA GLU A 104 -40.18 -34.85 40.46
C GLU A 104 -39.92 -35.65 39.18
N TYR A 105 -39.11 -35.12 38.27
CA TYR A 105 -38.71 -35.83 37.06
C TYR A 105 -37.96 -37.13 37.39
N TYR A 106 -37.05 -37.09 38.37
CA TYR A 106 -36.31 -38.26 38.81
C TYR A 106 -37.22 -39.35 39.40
N ALA A 107 -38.23 -38.96 40.21
CA ALA A 107 -39.22 -39.89 40.73
C ALA A 107 -40.06 -40.53 39.62
N SER A 108 -40.45 -39.76 38.60
CA SER A 108 -41.16 -40.27 37.43
C SER A 108 -40.34 -41.30 36.65
N VAL A 109 -39.06 -40.99 36.39
CA VAL A 109 -38.14 -41.93 35.72
C VAL A 109 -37.94 -43.20 36.55
N GLN A 110 -37.86 -43.11 37.88
CA GLN A 110 -37.74 -44.29 38.74
C GLN A 110 -39.00 -45.16 38.77
N SER A 111 -40.18 -44.53 38.75
CA SER A 111 -41.44 -45.24 38.62
C SER A 111 -41.51 -45.99 37.27
N ALA A 112 -41.16 -45.33 36.17
CA ALA A 112 -41.11 -45.95 34.84
C ALA A 112 -40.11 -47.13 34.78
N LYS A 113 -38.94 -46.98 35.41
CA LYS A 113 -37.95 -48.06 35.52
C LYS A 113 -38.50 -49.26 36.30
N SER A 114 -39.18 -49.03 37.42
CA SER A 114 -39.81 -50.10 38.21
C SER A 114 -40.90 -50.81 37.43
N ASN A 115 -41.73 -50.05 36.70
CA ASN A 115 -42.77 -50.60 35.84
C ASN A 115 -42.19 -51.48 34.72
N LEU A 116 -41.08 -51.05 34.10
CA LEU A 116 -40.40 -51.84 33.08
C LEU A 116 -39.88 -53.17 33.66
N TYR A 117 -39.26 -53.15 34.84
CA TYR A 117 -38.81 -54.40 35.47
C TYR A 117 -39.96 -55.33 35.82
N ASN A 118 -41.05 -54.79 36.35
CA ASN A 118 -42.24 -55.59 36.65
C ASN A 118 -42.79 -56.25 35.37
N LEU A 119 -42.77 -55.56 34.23
CA LEU A 119 -43.25 -56.08 32.94
C LEU A 119 -42.31 -57.15 32.35
N ILE A 120 -41.00 -57.06 32.58
CA ILE A 120 -40.03 -58.03 32.07
C ILE A 120 -39.97 -59.29 32.95
N THR A 121 -40.20 -59.14 34.25
CA THR A 121 -40.20 -60.26 35.22
C THR A 121 -41.52 -61.05 35.25
N SER A 122 -42.64 -60.43 34.88
CA SER A 122 -43.96 -61.10 34.81
C SER A 122 -44.14 -61.86 33.51
#